data_AF-A0A7X6YQL4-F1
#
_entry.id   AF-A0A7X6YQL4-F1
#
_cell.length_a   1.000
_cell.length_b   1.000
_cell.length_c   1.000
_cell.angle_alpha   90.00
_cell.angle_beta   90.00
_cell.angle_gamma   90.00
#
_symmetry.space_group_name_H-M   'P 1'
#
loop_
_entity.id
_entity.type
_entity.pdbx_description
1 polymer ?
#
loop_
_entity_poly.entity_id
_entity_poly.type
_entity_poly.pdbx_seq_one_letter_code
_entity_poly.pdbx_strand_id
1 'polypeptide(L)'
;MALLLGDAKESLKTLVKEYRAGSCPAEEKVKTADSGPAYATWLKDAEKIIIVPGYGMALSQAQPLVKNLMDELETAGKNVEFAIHPVAGRMPGHMNVLLAEVDVPYEKLHEMEEINPQFA
;
A
#
# COMPACT_ATOMS: atom_id res chain seq x y z
N MET A 1 6.41 9.66 10.89
CA MET A 1 6.63 8.47 10.04
C MET A 1 6.23 7.26 10.85
N ALA A 2 5.42 6.36 10.30
CA ALA A 2 4.98 5.18 11.04
C ALA A 2 5.21 3.93 10.17
N LEU A 3 5.53 2.81 10.84
CA LEU A 3 5.99 1.58 10.20
C LEU A 3 5.13 0.41 10.67
N LEU A 4 4.52 -0.31 9.73
CA LEU A 4 3.99 -1.66 9.98
C LEU A 4 5.09 -2.65 9.61
N LEU A 5 5.65 -3.30 10.63
CA LEU A 5 6.71 -4.30 10.47
C LEU A 5 6.11 -5.70 10.41
N GLY A 6 6.84 -6.62 9.77
CA GLY A 6 6.48 -8.03 9.64
C GLY A 6 6.30 -8.45 8.20
N ASP A 7 5.56 -9.52 7.99
CA ASP A 7 5.20 -9.99 6.65
C ASP A 7 4.24 -9.00 5.97
N ALA A 8 4.46 -8.72 4.68
CA ALA A 8 3.69 -7.70 3.96
C ALA A 8 2.20 -8.08 3.84
N LYS A 9 1.89 -9.36 3.68
CA LYS A 9 0.51 -9.87 3.56
C LYS A 9 -0.24 -9.72 4.88
N GLU A 10 0.41 -10.04 5.99
CA GLU A 10 -0.18 -9.89 7.33
C GLU A 10 -0.38 -8.42 7.69
N SER A 11 0.62 -7.59 7.41
CA SER A 11 0.59 -6.14 7.67
C SER A 11 -0.55 -5.46 6.90
N LEU A 12 -0.71 -5.78 5.61
CA LEU A 12 -1.81 -5.24 4.78
C LEU A 12 -3.18 -5.67 5.27
N LYS A 13 -3.35 -6.93 5.73
CA LYS A 13 -4.63 -7.38 6.30
C LYS A 13 -5.01 -6.60 7.55
N THR A 14 -4.04 -6.35 8.42
CA THR A 14 -4.25 -5.54 9.63
C THR A 14 -4.62 -4.11 9.25
N LEU A 15 -3.90 -3.50 8.30
CA LEU A 15 -4.18 -2.15 7.82
C LEU A 15 -5.61 -2.02 7.24
N VAL A 16 -6.01 -2.93 6.35
CA VAL A 16 -7.36 -2.93 5.75
C VAL A 16 -8.43 -3.14 6.82
N LYS A 17 -8.19 -4.04 7.79
CA LYS A 17 -9.10 -4.27 8.91
C LYS A 17 -9.29 -3.00 9.74
N GLU A 18 -8.21 -2.31 10.08
CA GLU A 18 -8.25 -1.06 10.85
C GLU A 18 -8.91 0.08 10.07
N TYR A 19 -8.61 0.21 8.78
CA TYR A 19 -9.24 1.19 7.89
C TYR A 19 -10.77 1.03 7.88
N ARG A 20 -11.26 -0.20 7.71
CA ARG A 20 -12.69 -0.54 7.76
C ARG A 20 -13.31 -0.35 9.15
N ALA A 21 -12.56 -0.64 10.21
CA ALA A 21 -13.08 -0.67 11.58
C ALA A 21 -13.25 0.71 12.23
N GLY A 22 -12.81 1.81 11.61
CA GLY A 22 -12.59 3.06 12.34
C GLY A 22 -13.82 3.67 13.04
N SER A 23 -13.99 3.30 14.32
CA SER A 23 -14.20 4.13 15.52
C SER A 23 -14.33 3.20 16.74
N CYS A 24 -13.23 2.91 17.43
CA CYS A 24 -13.25 2.64 18.89
C CYS A 24 -11.81 2.63 19.45
N PRO A 25 -11.51 3.32 20.57
CA PRO A 25 -10.22 3.22 21.22
C PRO A 25 -10.13 1.99 22.17
N ALA A 26 -8.89 1.48 22.31
CA ALA A 26 -8.41 0.41 23.23
C ALA A 26 -8.87 -1.03 22.88
N GLU A 27 -8.07 -2.09 22.92
CA GLU A 27 -6.98 -2.48 23.83
C GLU A 27 -5.84 -3.29 23.14
N GLU A 28 -4.87 -3.67 23.98
CA GLU A 28 -3.42 -3.87 23.82
C GLU A 28 -2.94 -5.29 23.51
N LYS A 29 -1.93 -5.39 22.62
CA LYS A 29 -0.72 -6.28 22.57
C LYS A 29 -0.32 -6.45 21.09
N VAL A 30 0.85 -6.04 20.60
CA VAL A 30 2.23 -6.32 21.04
C VAL A 30 3.13 -5.12 20.75
N LYS A 31 4.06 -4.83 21.67
CA LYS A 31 5.03 -3.70 21.62
C LYS A 31 6.26 -4.04 20.77
N THR A 32 6.53 -3.20 19.76
CA THR A 32 7.85 -2.58 19.50
C THR A 32 7.66 -1.39 18.53
N ALA A 33 7.90 -0.17 19.04
CA ALA A 33 8.04 1.15 18.38
C ALA A 33 7.16 1.42 17.13
N ASP A 34 6.09 2.22 17.14
CA ASP A 34 5.82 3.53 17.75
C ASP A 34 4.28 3.74 17.59
N SER A 35 3.56 4.19 18.62
CA SER A 35 2.09 4.50 18.68
C SER A 35 1.11 3.85 17.64
N GLY A 36 0.15 3.02 18.05
CA GLY A 36 -1.04 2.75 17.18
C GLY A 36 -1.98 3.98 17.11
N PRO A 37 -2.96 4.11 16.19
CA PRO A 37 -3.18 3.58 14.84
C PRO A 37 -3.21 4.75 13.82
N ALA A 38 -2.14 5.55 13.73
CA ALA A 38 -2.17 6.78 12.93
C ALA A 38 -2.39 6.52 11.42
N TYR A 39 -1.99 5.35 10.92
CA TYR A 39 -2.09 4.93 9.53
C TYR A 39 -3.53 4.94 8.99
N ALA A 40 -4.49 4.44 9.78
CA ALA A 40 -5.88 4.35 9.35
C ALA A 40 -6.51 5.75 9.23
N THR A 41 -6.19 6.65 10.16
CA THR A 41 -6.63 8.05 10.11
C THR A 41 -5.98 8.77 8.93
N TRP A 42 -4.66 8.62 8.74
CA TRP A 42 -3.97 9.23 7.59
C TRP A 42 -4.50 8.74 6.25
N LEU A 43 -4.78 7.44 6.12
CA LEU A 43 -5.38 6.89 4.90
C LEU A 43 -6.79 7.44 4.68
N LYS A 44 -7.57 7.69 5.75
CA LYS A 44 -8.91 8.30 5.64
C LYS A 44 -8.86 9.77 5.27
N ASP A 45 -7.87 10.51 5.76
CA ASP A 45 -7.73 11.95 5.51
C ASP A 45 -7.04 12.23 4.17
N ALA A 46 -6.21 11.31 3.66
CA ALA A 46 -5.48 11.51 2.40
C ALA A 46 -6.40 11.53 1.18
N GLU A 47 -6.22 12.53 0.32
CA GLU A 47 -6.91 12.62 -0.98
C GLU A 47 -6.13 11.89 -2.10
N LYS A 48 -4.79 11.96 -2.04
CA LYS A 48 -3.88 11.31 -2.98
C LYS A 48 -2.97 10.32 -2.24
N ILE A 49 -2.87 9.11 -2.77
CA ILE A 49 -2.10 8.01 -2.19
C ILE A 49 -1.21 7.41 -3.27
N ILE A 50 0.10 7.39 -3.04
CA ILE A 50 1.06 6.76 -3.95
C ILE A 50 1.58 5.47 -3.29
N ILE A 51 1.35 4.34 -3.96
CA ILE A 51 1.80 3.02 -3.50
C ILE A 51 3.13 2.69 -4.20
N VAL A 52 4.17 2.43 -3.40
CA VAL A 52 5.50 2.02 -3.90
C VAL A 52 5.70 0.54 -3.61
N PRO A 53 5.43 -0.37 -4.57
CA PRO A 53 5.63 -1.80 -4.37
C PRO A 53 7.13 -2.15 -4.37
N GLY A 54 7.47 -3.21 -3.63
CA GLY A 54 8.85 -3.69 -3.53
C GLY A 54 8.93 -5.21 -3.33
N TYR A 55 10.15 -5.70 -3.12
CA TYR A 55 10.39 -7.15 -3.03
C TYR A 55 9.58 -7.86 -1.94
N GLY A 56 9.30 -7.19 -0.81
CA GLY A 56 8.47 -7.76 0.26
C GLY A 56 7.06 -8.14 -0.20
N MET A 57 6.46 -7.38 -1.12
CA MET A 57 5.15 -7.70 -1.71
C MET A 57 5.21 -9.01 -2.51
N ALA A 58 6.26 -9.18 -3.31
CA ALA A 58 6.47 -10.39 -4.11
C ALA A 58 6.72 -11.62 -3.24
N LEU A 59 7.58 -11.49 -2.22
CA LEU A 59 7.92 -12.57 -1.31
C LEU A 59 6.69 -13.10 -0.56
N SER A 60 5.84 -12.20 -0.08
CA SER A 60 4.62 -12.53 0.67
C SER A 60 3.39 -12.81 -0.21
N GLN A 61 3.53 -12.71 -1.54
CA GLN A 61 2.43 -12.82 -2.51
C GLN A 61 1.23 -11.92 -2.12
N ALA A 62 1.53 -10.65 -1.87
CA ALA A 62 0.57 -9.68 -1.36
C ALA A 62 -0.13 -8.86 -2.45
N GLN A 63 0.19 -9.07 -3.73
CA GLN A 63 -0.37 -8.31 -4.86
C GLN A 63 -1.91 -8.27 -4.90
N PRO A 64 -2.67 -9.36 -4.57
CA PRO A 64 -4.13 -9.28 -4.58
C PRO A 64 -4.68 -8.41 -3.44
N LEU A 65 -3.97 -8.35 -2.31
CA LEU A 65 -4.36 -7.49 -1.18
C LEU A 65 -4.07 -6.02 -1.48
N VAL A 66 -2.96 -5.73 -2.16
CA VAL A 66 -2.64 -4.36 -2.60
C VAL A 66 -3.69 -3.86 -3.59
N LYS A 67 -4.13 -4.72 -4.52
CA LYS A 67 -5.24 -4.39 -5.42
C LYS A 67 -6.52 -4.10 -4.66
N ASN A 68 -6.92 -4.98 -3.75
CA ASN A 68 -8.13 -4.75 -2.94
C ASN A 68 -8.06 -3.45 -2.14
N LEU A 69 -6.88 -3.10 -1.61
CA LEU A 69 -6.68 -1.82 -0.93
C LEU A 69 -6.86 -0.63 -1.88
N MET A 70 -6.30 -0.69 -3.10
CA MET A 70 -6.51 0.32 -4.15
C MET A 70 -8.00 0.51 -4.44
N ASP A 71 -8.73 -0.56 -4.69
CA ASP A 71 -10.17 -0.48 -4.99
C ASP A 71 -10.99 0.16 -3.85
N GLU A 72 -10.70 -0.21 -2.61
CA GLU A 72 -11.41 0.31 -1.44
C GLU A 72 -11.16 1.81 -1.25
N LEU A 73 -9.92 2.26 -1.48
CA LEU A 73 -9.55 3.66 -1.39
C LEU A 73 -10.18 4.47 -2.54
N GLU A 74 -10.22 3.92 -3.76
CA GLU A 74 -10.86 4.56 -4.91
C GLU A 74 -12.38 4.61 -4.79
N THR A 75 -12.99 3.56 -4.24
CA THR A 75 -14.42 3.56 -3.91
C THR A 75 -14.75 4.64 -2.87
N ALA A 76 -13.79 4.98 -2.01
CA ALA A 76 -13.89 6.10 -1.08
C ALA A 76 -13.57 7.47 -1.72
N GLY A 77 -13.38 7.54 -3.05
CA GLY A 77 -13.14 8.77 -3.81
C GLY A 77 -11.70 9.28 -3.78
N LYS A 78 -10.73 8.45 -3.37
CA LYS A 78 -9.32 8.82 -3.28
C LYS A 78 -8.60 8.52 -4.60
N ASN A 79 -7.57 9.31 -4.93
CA ASN A 79 -6.72 9.05 -6.08
C ASN A 79 -5.56 8.13 -5.67
N VAL A 80 -5.46 6.94 -6.27
CA VAL A 80 -4.43 5.94 -5.97
C VAL A 80 -3.56 5.71 -7.19
N GLU A 81 -2.27 5.98 -7.06
CA GLU A 81 -1.27 5.82 -8.13
C GLU A 81 -0.16 4.87 -7.65
N PHE A 82 0.47 4.15 -8.59
CA PHE A 82 1.58 3.25 -8.31
C PHE A 82 2.89 3.82 -8.86
N ALA A 83 3.90 3.92 -8.00
CA ALA A 83 5.24 4.33 -8.38
C ALA A 83 6.14 3.10 -8.53
N ILE A 84 6.51 2.76 -9.77
CA ILE A 84 7.34 1.61 -10.08
C ILE A 84 8.80 2.04 -10.19
N HIS A 85 9.64 1.45 -9.35
CA HIS A 85 11.09 1.63 -9.47
C HIS A 85 11.67 0.56 -10.42
N PRO A 86 12.58 0.92 -11.35
CA PRO A 86 13.07 -0.01 -12.39
C PRO A 86 13.76 -1.26 -11.83
N VAL A 87 14.34 -1.17 -10.63
CA VAL A 87 14.99 -2.31 -9.92
C VAL A 87 14.17 -2.85 -8.73
N ALA A 88 12.89 -2.49 -8.61
CA ALA A 88 12.04 -3.07 -7.57
C ALA A 88 11.88 -4.59 -7.78
N GLY A 89 12.20 -5.37 -6.75
CA GLY A 89 12.09 -6.83 -6.76
C GLY A 89 13.41 -7.56 -6.95
N ARG A 90 13.44 -8.49 -7.91
CA ARG A 90 14.56 -9.41 -8.21
C ARG A 90 14.80 -9.65 -9.70
N MET A 91 13.97 -9.09 -10.56
CA MET A 91 14.10 -9.13 -12.01
C MET A 91 13.62 -7.79 -12.58
N PRO A 92 14.09 -7.36 -13.76
CA PRO A 92 13.55 -6.18 -14.43
C PRO A 92 12.03 -6.32 -14.66
N GLY A 93 11.27 -5.26 -14.36
CA GLY A 93 9.81 -5.25 -14.54
C GLY A 93 9.03 -6.18 -13.59
N HIS A 94 9.65 -6.67 -12.50
CA HIS A 94 9.01 -7.62 -11.58
C HIS A 94 7.67 -7.10 -11.06
N MET A 95 7.61 -5.83 -10.63
CA MET A 95 6.38 -5.26 -10.08
C MET A 95 5.28 -5.08 -11.14
N ASN A 96 5.64 -4.71 -12.37
CA ASN A 96 4.68 -4.58 -13.48
C ASN A 96 3.99 -5.93 -13.74
N VAL A 97 4.75 -7.03 -13.76
CA VAL A 97 4.19 -8.37 -13.98
C VAL A 97 3.23 -8.77 -12.84
N LEU A 98 3.61 -8.55 -11.59
CA LEU A 98 2.76 -8.92 -10.44
C LEU A 98 1.49 -8.08 -10.34
N LEU A 99 1.56 -6.79 -10.68
CA LEU A 99 0.39 -5.91 -10.69
C LEU A 99 -0.53 -6.18 -11.88
N ALA A 100 0.04 -6.55 -13.04
CA ALA A 100 -0.72 -7.00 -14.19
C ALA A 100 -1.44 -8.34 -13.91
N GLU A 101 -0.84 -9.25 -13.14
CA GLU A 101 -1.46 -10.53 -12.74
C GLU A 101 -2.77 -10.33 -11.96
N VAL A 102 -2.90 -9.21 -11.24
CA VAL A 102 -4.09 -8.87 -10.44
C VAL A 102 -4.96 -7.77 -11.08
N ASP A 103 -4.79 -7.54 -12.37
CA ASP A 103 -5.60 -6.59 -13.16
C ASP A 103 -5.56 -5.14 -12.64
N VAL A 104 -4.40 -4.67 -12.15
CA VAL A 104 -4.22 -3.24 -11.88
C VAL A 104 -4.09 -2.49 -13.22
N PRO A 105 -4.89 -1.42 -13.44
CA PRO A 105 -4.83 -0.66 -14.69
C PRO A 105 -3.44 -0.08 -14.96
N TYR A 106 -2.92 -0.29 -16.17
CA TYR A 106 -1.62 0.23 -16.59
C TYR A 106 -1.51 1.76 -16.49
N GLU A 107 -2.63 2.47 -16.65
CA GLU A 107 -2.69 3.94 -16.56
C GLU A 107 -2.32 4.47 -15.17
N LYS A 108 -2.38 3.62 -14.13
CA LYS A 108 -1.99 3.96 -12.76
C LYS A 108 -0.56 3.54 -12.43
N LEU A 109 0.11 2.84 -13.34
CA LEU A 109 1.48 2.37 -13.15
C LEU A 109 2.43 3.40 -13.77
N HIS A 110 3.02 4.23 -12.92
CA HIS A 110 3.95 5.27 -13.36
C HIS A 110 5.39 4.84 -13.09
N GLU A 111 6.25 5.09 -14.07
CA GLU A 111 7.69 4.94 -13.91
C GLU A 111 8.26 6.07 -13.04
N MET A 112 9.43 5.82 -12.44
CA MET A 112 10.06 6.74 -11.47
C MET A 112 10.15 8.20 -11.95
N GLU A 113 10.54 8.42 -13.21
CA GLU A 113 10.73 9.78 -13.75
C GLU A 113 9.42 10.57 -13.85
N GLU A 114 8.30 9.88 -14.08
CA GLU A 114 6.98 10.50 -14.26
C GLU A 114 6.33 10.84 -12.92
N ILE A 115 6.48 9.97 -11.92
CA ILE A 115 5.80 10.11 -10.62
C ILE A 115 6.58 10.92 -9.59
N ASN A 116 7.91 11.01 -9.71
CA ASN A 116 8.75 11.77 -8.78
C ASN A 116 8.31 13.22 -8.56
N PRO A 117 7.92 14.00 -9.60
CA PRO A 117 7.41 15.36 -9.42
C PRO A 117 6.10 15.44 -8.62
N GLN A 118 5.35 14.35 -8.52
CA GLN A 118 4.06 14.31 -7.84
C GLN A 118 4.16 14.11 -6.31
N PHE A 119 5.35 13.86 -5.77
CA PHE A 119 5.59 13.72 -4.33
C PHE A 119 5.84 15.07 -3.61
N ALA A 120 5.96 16.16 -4.36
CA ALA A 120 6.30 17.50 -3.85
C ALA A 120 5.10 18.24 -3.26
#